data_AF-A0A067SUX8-F1
#
_entry.id   AF-A0A067SUX8-F1
#
_cell.length_a   1.000
_cell.length_b   1.000
_cell.length_c   1.000
_cell.angle_alpha   90.00
_cell.angle_beta   90.00
_cell.angle_gamma   90.00
#
_symmetry.space_group_name_H-M   'P 1'
#
loop_
_entity.id
_entity.type
_entity.pdbx_description
1 polymer ?
#
loop_
_entity_poly.entity_id
_entity_poly.type
_entity_poly.pdbx_seq_one_letter_code
_entity_poly.pdbx_strand_id
1 'polypeptide(L)'
;MGQGYLQSISHPELELRMNAIGNEYSEHAGYFPHQTSMDILEVYPDGKVVEKEGFGCEQFANYCGLLDIKHQADNMIEDPEPLIRVFFLHDLFTPPATGVNQPYLPPKVMSAVNMNDLTAVLLHRYFGVPILFLQDLIPVITYRTIGNATFIRKDKEGGKISIDGYYQLCSDYISNKVSYTWFSMSLQSGKSSNYVIHKCPNIVKQLMVECAKGPNPLSLSRPFVIDAFLMNDCVMRMNREMMNPRQSLIKIEQTSFGEPMQYESKEQIQTIKLLHNIGREFRLMKDTLHSVQDTMDYMVDVQSQHAGLTSSESTGTEIPDMDSVRESFAILKSKANWITRELSSLVDRASLKIGLEYSLANQRDSRTQVNIATLTKDIAFASQEDSSSMITMAAVTMFFLPGTFVSAIFSMAFFSSSGEQGKLGVAPLWWLFPAITIPLTILVFLVWIFWRRHRNAIKQKKLRALTAQDPEMSFETESAFSYTQTRVSNKWYRKASKGLFRWRFRTASAQRTPSDNESNFDKE
;
A
#
# COMPACT_ATOMS: atom_id res chain seq x y z
N MET A 1 -14.44 -7.02 59.58
CA MET A 1 -14.42 -5.57 59.91
C MET A 1 -13.86 -4.85 58.70
N GLY A 2 -14.68 -4.03 58.05
CA GLY A 2 -14.26 -3.25 56.89
C GLY A 2 -13.40 -2.08 57.33
N GLN A 3 -12.13 -2.07 56.93
CA GLN A 3 -11.38 -0.83 56.79
C GLN A 3 -11.55 -0.37 55.36
N GLY A 4 -12.04 0.86 55.20
CA GLY A 4 -12.21 1.50 53.91
C GLY A 4 -10.86 1.63 53.22
N TYR A 5 -10.64 0.79 52.23
CA TYR A 5 -9.59 1.01 51.24
C TYR A 5 -10.10 2.14 50.34
N LEU A 6 -9.67 3.37 50.62
CA LEU A 6 -9.75 4.40 49.59
C LEU A 6 -8.94 3.87 48.41
N GLN A 7 -9.61 3.53 47.31
CA GLN A 7 -9.04 3.72 45.98
C GLN A 7 -8.63 5.19 45.94
N SER A 8 -7.40 5.52 46.35
CA SER A 8 -6.84 6.83 46.08
C SER A 8 -6.56 6.84 44.59
N ILE A 9 -7.60 7.18 43.83
CA ILE A 9 -7.50 7.49 42.42
C ILE A 9 -6.44 8.60 42.33
N SER A 10 -5.27 8.25 41.79
CA SER A 10 -4.10 9.12 41.85
C SER A 10 -4.29 10.33 40.94
N HIS A 11 -4.99 10.12 39.82
CA HIS A 11 -5.28 11.11 38.79
C HIS A 11 -6.75 10.99 38.37
N PRO A 12 -7.69 11.54 39.16
CA PRO A 12 -9.13 11.36 38.93
C PRO A 12 -9.61 11.89 37.58
N GLU A 13 -8.99 12.92 37.05
CA GLU A 13 -9.27 13.48 35.73
C GLU A 13 -9.05 12.48 34.57
N LEU A 14 -8.16 11.49 34.74
CA LEU A 14 -7.90 10.45 33.75
C LEU A 14 -8.63 9.14 34.11
N GLU A 15 -8.50 8.72 35.36
CA GLU A 15 -9.02 7.44 35.85
C GLU A 15 -10.57 7.41 35.93
N LEU A 16 -11.24 8.55 36.19
CA LEU A 16 -12.71 8.60 36.23
C LEU A 16 -13.37 8.49 34.86
N ARG A 17 -12.72 8.97 33.79
CA ARG A 17 -13.24 8.79 32.41
C ARG A 17 -13.41 7.30 32.10
N MET A 18 -12.45 6.50 32.55
CA MET A 18 -12.45 5.06 32.35
C MET A 18 -13.55 4.39 33.18
N ASN A 19 -13.79 4.85 34.41
CA ASN A 19 -14.90 4.38 35.25
C ASN A 19 -16.29 4.75 34.67
N ALA A 20 -16.42 5.89 33.99
CA ALA A 20 -17.69 6.39 33.46
C ALA A 20 -18.11 5.71 32.13
N ILE A 21 -17.15 5.42 31.26
CA ILE A 21 -17.39 4.91 29.90
C ILE A 21 -17.21 3.37 29.84
N GLY A 22 -16.44 2.80 30.77
CA GLY A 22 -16.04 1.40 30.75
C GLY A 22 -15.02 1.08 29.65
N ASN A 23 -14.65 -0.19 29.52
CA ASN A 23 -13.77 -0.65 28.46
C ASN A 23 -14.60 -0.90 27.19
N GLU A 24 -14.77 0.13 26.34
CA GLU A 24 -15.48 0.05 25.04
C GLU A 24 -14.89 -1.02 24.09
N TYR A 25 -13.73 -1.57 24.41
CA TYR A 25 -12.87 -2.28 23.48
C TYR A 25 -12.86 -3.81 23.68
N SER A 26 -13.70 -4.36 24.58
CA SER A 26 -13.69 -5.79 24.93
C SER A 26 -14.49 -6.72 24.01
N GLU A 27 -15.24 -6.22 23.03
CA GLU A 27 -16.17 -7.06 22.26
C GLU A 27 -15.52 -7.91 21.15
N HIS A 28 -14.27 -7.61 20.72
CA HIS A 28 -13.70 -8.19 19.50
C HIS A 28 -12.35 -8.91 19.64
N ALA A 29 -11.73 -8.89 20.82
CA ALA A 29 -10.51 -9.65 21.07
C ALA A 29 -10.87 -10.99 21.74
N GLY A 30 -10.60 -12.11 21.07
CA GLY A 30 -10.74 -13.44 21.65
C GLY A 30 -9.98 -13.51 22.98
N TYR A 31 -10.73 -13.54 24.07
CA TYR A 31 -10.19 -13.52 25.42
C TYR A 31 -9.73 -14.94 25.74
N PHE A 32 -8.45 -15.22 25.51
CA PHE A 32 -7.90 -16.53 25.83
C PHE A 32 -7.31 -16.50 27.25
N PRO A 33 -7.84 -17.29 28.21
CA PRO A 33 -7.28 -17.40 29.54
C PRO A 33 -5.92 -18.11 29.47
N HIS A 34 -4.86 -17.37 29.19
CA HIS A 34 -3.49 -17.85 29.33
C HIS A 34 -3.03 -17.54 30.75
N GLN A 35 -2.32 -18.50 31.35
CA GLN A 35 -1.71 -18.36 32.67
C GLN A 35 -0.63 -17.28 32.61
N THR A 36 -0.65 -16.30 33.51
CA THR A 36 0.41 -15.28 33.55
C THR A 36 1.77 -15.94 33.70
N SER A 37 2.70 -15.58 32.82
CA SER A 37 4.09 -16.01 32.85
C SER A 37 4.98 -14.78 32.93
N MET A 38 5.89 -14.76 33.90
CA MET A 38 6.81 -13.66 34.11
C MET A 38 8.22 -14.13 34.46
N ASP A 39 9.21 -13.31 34.15
CA ASP A 39 10.57 -13.50 34.64
C ASP A 39 10.99 -12.32 35.51
N ILE A 40 11.84 -12.58 36.50
CA ILE A 40 12.32 -11.56 37.44
C ILE A 40 13.84 -11.49 37.36
N LEU A 41 14.36 -10.28 37.24
CA LEU A 41 15.78 -9.97 37.36
C LEU A 41 15.99 -8.97 38.49
N GLU A 42 16.75 -9.36 39.51
CA GLU A 42 17.11 -8.52 40.65
C GLU A 42 18.63 -8.34 40.73
N VAL A 43 19.06 -7.11 40.97
CA VAL A 43 20.48 -6.77 41.19
C VAL A 43 20.61 -6.12 42.57
N TYR A 44 21.45 -6.71 43.42
CA TYR A 44 21.64 -6.29 44.80
C TYR A 44 22.90 -5.41 44.96
N PRO A 45 23.00 -4.61 46.05
CA PRO A 45 24.16 -3.74 46.30
C PRO A 45 25.49 -4.48 46.44
N ASP A 46 25.46 -5.74 46.88
CA ASP A 46 26.61 -6.64 47.00
C ASP A 46 27.08 -7.22 45.64
N GLY A 47 26.43 -6.82 44.54
CA GLY A 47 26.71 -7.33 43.19
C GLY A 47 26.07 -8.69 42.91
N LYS A 48 25.29 -9.25 43.84
CA LYS A 48 24.54 -10.49 43.62
C LYS A 48 23.42 -10.24 42.61
N VAL A 49 23.31 -11.14 41.64
CA VAL A 49 22.25 -11.13 40.63
C VAL A 49 21.36 -12.35 40.83
N VAL A 50 20.06 -12.12 40.96
CA VAL A 50 19.06 -13.19 41.05
C VAL A 50 18.21 -13.14 39.78
N GLU A 51 18.30 -14.20 38.99
CA GLU A 51 17.46 -14.43 37.83
C GLU A 51 16.49 -15.57 38.13
N LYS A 52 15.24 -15.36 37.77
CA LYS A 52 14.11 -16.17 38.18
C LYS A 52 13.19 -16.30 36.96
N GLU A 53 13.29 -17.41 36.25
CA GLU A 53 12.54 -17.65 35.01
C GLU A 53 11.27 -18.47 35.25
N GLY A 54 10.21 -18.20 34.49
CA GLY A 54 9.00 -19.01 34.46
C GLY A 54 8.11 -18.88 35.70
N PHE A 55 8.00 -17.68 36.27
CA PHE A 55 7.11 -17.42 37.39
C PHE A 55 5.66 -17.43 36.92
N GLY A 56 4.90 -18.41 37.42
CA GLY A 56 3.45 -18.43 37.32
C GLY A 56 2.77 -17.55 38.38
N CYS A 57 1.45 -17.36 38.25
CA CYS A 57 0.64 -16.56 39.17
C CYS A 57 0.78 -16.96 40.66
N GLU A 58 0.83 -18.26 40.98
CA GLU A 58 0.99 -18.76 42.37
C GLU A 58 2.38 -18.47 42.94
N GLN A 59 3.42 -18.62 42.14
CA GLN A 59 4.80 -18.36 42.56
C GLN A 59 5.01 -16.86 42.81
N PHE A 60 4.39 -16.00 41.99
CA PHE A 60 4.42 -14.56 42.20
C PHE A 60 3.63 -14.13 43.45
N ALA A 61 2.47 -14.75 43.71
CA ALA A 61 1.71 -14.51 44.94
C ALA A 61 2.51 -14.90 46.20
N ASN A 62 3.21 -16.04 46.16
CA ASN A 62 4.11 -16.44 47.25
C ASN A 62 5.29 -15.49 47.41
N TYR A 63 5.86 -15.00 46.30
CA TYR A 63 6.92 -13.98 46.33
C TYR A 63 6.45 -12.66 46.98
N CYS A 64 5.23 -12.19 46.66
CA CYS A 64 4.62 -11.03 47.30
C CYS A 64 4.28 -11.28 48.79
N GLY A 65 3.82 -12.48 49.14
CA GLY A 65 3.58 -12.87 50.53
C GLY A 65 4.86 -12.94 51.37
N LEU A 66 5.97 -13.37 50.77
CA LEU A 66 7.29 -13.33 51.40
C LEU A 66 7.79 -11.88 51.60
N LEU A 67 7.49 -10.97 50.68
CA LEU A 67 7.74 -9.54 50.85
C LEU A 67 6.94 -8.96 52.02
N ASP A 68 5.66 -9.34 52.18
CA ASP A 68 4.84 -8.92 53.33
C ASP A 68 5.41 -9.39 54.67
N ILE A 69 5.88 -10.65 54.75
CA ILE A 69 6.51 -11.19 55.96
C ILE A 69 7.80 -10.42 56.27
N LYS A 70 8.60 -10.07 55.26
CA LYS A 70 9.81 -9.25 55.43
C LYS A 70 9.51 -7.82 55.88
N HIS A 71 8.47 -7.18 55.31
CA HIS A 71 8.03 -5.84 55.70
C HIS A 71 7.38 -5.80 57.10
N GLN A 72 6.79 -6.91 57.57
CA GLN A 72 6.23 -7.03 58.93
C GLN A 72 7.26 -7.47 59.98
N ALA A 73 8.31 -8.20 59.59
CA ALA A 73 9.37 -8.69 60.46
C ALA A 73 10.54 -7.68 60.58
N ASP A 74 10.21 -6.43 60.90
CA ASP A 74 11.11 -5.27 61.04
C ASP A 74 12.13 -5.40 62.19
N ASN A 75 12.65 -6.59 62.50
CA ASN A 75 13.60 -6.79 63.59
C ASN A 75 14.58 -7.98 63.52
N MET A 76 14.59 -8.85 62.51
CA MET A 76 15.67 -9.86 62.44
C MET A 76 16.06 -10.19 60.99
N ILE A 77 17.27 -9.74 60.63
CA ILE A 77 18.04 -9.94 59.39
C ILE A 77 17.73 -8.91 58.29
N GLU A 78 18.57 -7.87 58.23
CA GLU A 78 18.71 -6.91 57.12
C GLU A 78 19.18 -7.65 55.84
N ASP A 79 18.29 -8.36 55.16
CA ASP A 79 18.55 -8.69 53.75
C ASP A 79 18.53 -7.38 52.95
N PRO A 80 19.62 -7.01 52.23
CA PRO A 80 19.66 -5.75 51.50
C PRO A 80 18.56 -5.72 50.42
N GLU A 81 17.81 -4.63 50.31
CA GLU A 81 16.87 -4.45 49.19
C GLU A 81 17.63 -4.43 47.85
N PRO A 82 17.06 -4.98 46.77
CA PRO A 82 17.71 -4.92 45.46
C PRO A 82 17.78 -3.47 44.99
N LEU A 83 18.88 -3.06 44.36
CA LEU A 83 19.00 -1.73 43.72
C LEU A 83 18.02 -1.60 42.55
N ILE A 84 17.88 -2.66 41.76
CA ILE A 84 16.96 -2.75 40.63
C ILE A 84 16.22 -4.07 40.63
N ARG A 85 14.92 -3.99 40.32
CA ARG A 85 14.05 -5.13 40.06
C ARG A 85 13.34 -4.95 38.72
N VAL A 86 13.52 -5.88 37.81
CA VAL A 86 12.87 -5.89 36.49
C VAL A 86 11.94 -7.09 36.37
N PHE A 87 10.68 -6.83 36.06
CA PHE A 87 9.65 -7.82 35.78
C PHE A 87 9.41 -7.91 34.27
N PHE A 88 9.70 -9.05 33.67
CA PHE A 88 9.43 -9.34 32.25
C PHE A 88 8.09 -10.08 32.14
N LEU A 89 7.02 -9.35 31.82
CA LEU A 89 5.69 -9.92 31.64
C LEU A 89 5.50 -10.43 30.20
N HIS A 90 5.08 -11.68 30.05
CA HIS A 90 4.80 -12.27 28.74
C HIS A 90 3.33 -12.10 28.37
N ASP A 91 2.48 -12.85 29.07
CA ASP A 91 1.03 -12.77 28.99
C ASP A 91 0.49 -12.36 30.35
N LEU A 92 -0.49 -11.45 30.39
CA LEU A 92 -1.14 -10.99 31.63
C LEU A 92 -2.65 -11.12 31.48
N PHE A 93 -3.29 -11.72 32.48
CA PHE A 93 -4.75 -11.74 32.59
C PHE A 93 -5.27 -10.47 33.27
N THR A 94 -6.19 -9.75 32.62
CA THR A 94 -6.77 -8.50 33.12
C THR A 94 -8.30 -8.51 32.97
N PRO A 95 -9.07 -8.91 34.00
CA PRO A 95 -10.48 -9.30 33.84
C PRO A 95 -11.31 -8.27 33.05
N PRO A 96 -12.21 -8.73 32.15
CA PRO A 96 -13.02 -7.83 31.35
C PRO A 96 -13.95 -6.97 32.22
N ALA A 97 -14.21 -5.76 31.74
CA ALA A 97 -15.11 -4.78 32.34
C ALA A 97 -16.56 -5.30 32.38
N THR A 98 -17.00 -5.89 33.49
CA THR A 98 -18.42 -6.26 33.64
C THR A 98 -19.26 -5.07 34.11
N GLY A 99 -19.69 -4.24 33.15
CA GLY A 99 -20.81 -3.30 33.34
C GLY A 99 -20.44 -1.84 33.67
N VAL A 100 -21.38 -0.95 33.38
CA VAL A 100 -21.36 0.48 33.73
C VAL A 100 -21.62 0.59 35.24
N ASN A 101 -20.71 1.22 35.99
CA ASN A 101 -20.75 1.43 37.46
C ASN A 101 -20.15 0.33 38.38
N GLN A 102 -19.31 -0.59 37.88
CA GLN A 102 -18.49 -1.42 38.77
C GLN A 102 -17.02 -0.95 38.76
N PRO A 103 -16.38 -0.71 39.92
CA PRO A 103 -14.95 -0.43 39.95
C PRO A 103 -14.20 -1.62 39.36
N TYR A 104 -13.37 -1.35 38.35
CA TYR A 104 -12.75 -2.35 37.46
C TYR A 104 -11.69 -3.27 38.10
N LEU A 105 -11.60 -3.29 39.43
CA LEU A 105 -11.00 -4.37 40.23
C LEU A 105 -11.86 -4.58 41.48
N PRO A 106 -12.16 -5.82 41.88
CA PRO A 106 -13.41 -6.13 42.56
C PRO A 106 -13.45 -5.60 44.00
N PRO A 107 -14.62 -5.14 44.44
CA PRO A 107 -15.13 -5.58 45.72
C PRO A 107 -16.47 -6.31 45.53
N LYS A 108 -16.55 -7.46 46.21
CA LYS A 108 -17.71 -8.36 46.43
C LYS A 108 -18.02 -9.41 45.34
N VAL A 109 -17.38 -10.57 45.53
CA VAL A 109 -17.93 -11.94 45.36
C VAL A 109 -18.66 -12.18 44.02
N MET A 110 -17.96 -12.62 42.97
CA MET A 110 -18.61 -13.20 41.78
C MET A 110 -17.82 -14.38 41.16
N SER A 111 -18.43 -15.57 41.25
CA SER A 111 -18.41 -16.77 40.39
C SER A 111 -17.10 -17.30 39.73
N ALA A 112 -16.38 -18.11 40.51
CA ALA A 112 -15.84 -19.47 40.28
C ALA A 112 -15.13 -19.97 38.99
N VAL A 113 -15.13 -19.32 37.82
CA VAL A 113 -14.57 -19.98 36.60
C VAL A 113 -13.14 -19.55 36.20
N ASN A 114 -12.62 -18.41 36.68
CA ASN A 114 -11.22 -17.98 36.44
C ASN A 114 -10.60 -17.36 37.72
N MET A 115 -10.64 -18.10 38.84
CA MET A 115 -10.31 -17.60 40.18
C MET A 115 -8.82 -17.30 40.49
N ASN A 116 -7.84 -17.61 39.63
CA ASN A 116 -6.47 -17.84 40.10
C ASN A 116 -5.40 -16.81 39.71
N ASP A 117 -5.69 -15.80 38.88
CA ASP A 117 -4.67 -14.83 38.45
C ASP A 117 -4.86 -13.44 39.07
N LEU A 118 -4.25 -13.25 40.25
CA LEU A 118 -4.24 -11.98 40.98
C LEU A 118 -3.00 -11.12 40.63
N THR A 119 -2.22 -11.50 39.62
CA THR A 119 -0.91 -10.90 39.34
C THR A 119 -0.99 -9.38 39.10
N ALA A 120 -1.98 -8.91 38.35
CA ALA A 120 -2.19 -7.48 38.10
C ALA A 120 -2.55 -6.69 39.39
N VAL A 121 -3.37 -7.28 40.27
CA VAL A 121 -3.74 -6.68 41.58
C VAL A 121 -2.51 -6.57 42.47
N LEU A 122 -1.70 -7.64 42.50
CA LEU A 122 -0.48 -7.70 43.30
C LEU A 122 0.56 -6.68 42.79
N LEU A 123 0.72 -6.54 41.48
CA LEU A 123 1.60 -5.52 40.88
C LEU A 123 1.19 -4.10 41.29
N HIS A 124 -0.10 -3.78 41.24
CA HIS A 124 -0.61 -2.49 41.69
C HIS A 124 -0.41 -2.28 43.20
N ARG A 125 -0.72 -3.30 44.01
CA ARG A 125 -0.71 -3.21 45.48
C ARG A 125 0.70 -3.10 46.07
N TYR A 126 1.63 -3.92 45.61
CA TYR A 126 2.99 -4.02 46.20
C TYR A 126 3.99 -3.08 45.53
N PHE A 127 3.89 -2.90 44.21
CA PHE A 127 4.86 -2.10 43.44
C PHE A 127 4.28 -0.76 42.99
N GLY A 128 2.98 -0.52 43.20
CA GLY A 128 2.35 0.75 42.88
C GLY A 128 2.06 0.95 41.38
N VAL A 129 2.15 -0.09 40.55
CA VAL A 129 1.92 0.01 39.10
C VAL A 129 0.57 0.68 38.82
N PRO A 130 0.51 1.77 38.02
CA PRO A 130 -0.74 2.46 37.74
C PRO A 130 -1.77 1.54 37.11
N ILE A 131 -3.04 1.73 37.51
CA ILE A 131 -4.13 1.00 36.89
C ILE A 131 -4.28 1.32 35.40
N LEU A 132 -4.00 2.56 35.01
CA LEU A 132 -3.99 3.02 33.62
C LEU A 132 -3.06 2.15 32.75
N PHE A 133 -1.82 1.94 33.23
CA PHE A 133 -0.84 1.12 32.53
C PHE A 133 -1.32 -0.32 32.30
N LEU A 134 -1.84 -0.98 33.34
CA LEU A 134 -2.28 -2.38 33.27
C LEU A 134 -3.44 -2.59 32.30
N GLN A 135 -4.37 -1.64 32.22
CA GLN A 135 -5.52 -1.73 31.31
C GLN A 135 -5.11 -1.58 29.84
N ASP A 136 -4.11 -0.74 29.58
CA ASP A 136 -3.63 -0.48 28.23
C ASP A 136 -2.69 -1.58 27.68
N LEU A 137 -2.33 -2.57 28.51
CA LEU A 137 -1.56 -3.76 28.07
C LEU A 137 -2.33 -4.66 27.10
N ILE A 138 -3.66 -4.46 26.95
CA ILE A 138 -4.51 -5.21 26.03
C ILE A 138 -4.57 -4.48 24.67
N PRO A 139 -3.78 -4.88 23.66
CA PRO A 139 -3.88 -4.26 22.35
C PRO A 139 -5.18 -4.70 21.67
N VAL A 140 -6.02 -3.74 21.27
CA VAL A 140 -7.13 -4.00 20.36
C VAL A 140 -6.69 -3.57 18.96
N ILE A 141 -6.96 -4.41 17.95
CA ILE A 141 -6.47 -4.25 16.56
C ILE A 141 -6.82 -2.86 15.98
N THR A 142 -7.87 -2.21 16.48
CA THR A 142 -8.42 -0.96 15.98
C THR A 142 -8.06 0.29 16.79
N TYR A 143 -7.39 0.17 17.96
CA TYR A 143 -7.17 1.32 18.85
C TYR A 143 -5.86 1.24 19.65
N ARG A 144 -5.18 2.39 19.83
CA ARG A 144 -4.01 2.54 20.70
C ARG A 144 -4.27 3.66 21.70
N THR A 145 -4.08 3.37 22.99
CA THR A 145 -4.35 4.29 24.09
C THR A 145 -3.13 5.00 24.66
N ILE A 146 -1.94 4.39 24.62
CA ILE A 146 -0.79 4.88 25.40
C ILE A 146 0.03 5.91 24.62
N GLY A 147 0.17 7.10 25.20
CA GLY A 147 1.29 8.02 25.00
C GLY A 147 2.25 7.97 26.20
N ASN A 148 3.31 8.78 26.16
CA ASN A 148 4.28 8.83 27.26
C ASN A 148 3.70 9.55 28.48
N ALA A 149 3.92 9.03 29.68
CA ALA A 149 3.39 9.63 30.92
C ALA A 149 4.39 9.55 32.07
N THR A 150 4.59 10.66 32.77
CA THR A 150 5.39 10.75 34.02
C THR A 150 4.51 11.18 35.17
N PHE A 151 4.73 10.61 36.34
CA PHE A 151 4.07 10.97 37.58
C PHE A 151 5.07 10.90 38.73
N ILE A 152 4.92 11.80 39.70
CA ILE A 152 5.75 11.82 40.90
C ILE A 152 4.93 11.21 42.03
N ARG A 153 5.37 10.07 42.54
CA ARG A 153 4.75 9.41 43.68
C ARG A 153 5.11 10.17 44.95
N LYS A 154 4.10 10.47 45.75
CA LYS A 154 4.26 11.13 47.06
C LYS A 154 3.76 10.21 48.18
N ASP A 155 4.37 10.33 49.35
CA ASP A 155 3.91 9.70 50.57
C ASP A 155 2.64 10.37 51.10
N LYS A 156 1.99 9.75 52.10
CA LYS A 156 0.85 10.30 52.84
C LYS A 156 1.13 11.66 53.47
N GLU A 157 2.40 11.95 53.74
CA GLU A 157 2.89 13.22 54.29
C GLU A 157 3.29 14.24 53.20
N GLY A 158 3.17 13.88 51.92
CA GLY A 158 3.50 14.74 50.78
C GLY A 158 4.97 14.71 50.34
N GLY A 159 5.83 13.95 51.04
CA GLY A 159 7.23 13.71 50.64
C GLY A 159 7.33 12.95 49.31
N LYS A 160 8.27 13.30 48.44
CA LYS A 160 8.43 12.65 47.12
C LYS A 160 9.17 11.33 47.31
N ILE A 161 8.59 10.23 46.83
CA ILE A 161 9.13 8.86 47.00
C ILE A 161 9.85 8.39 45.73
N SER A 162 9.18 8.51 44.58
CA SER A 162 9.69 7.99 43.31
C SER A 162 9.19 8.82 42.14
N ILE A 163 9.96 8.80 41.05
CA ILE A 163 9.48 9.21 39.72
C ILE A 163 9.08 7.97 38.98
N ASP A 164 7.82 7.91 38.60
CA ASP A 164 7.28 6.80 37.87
C ASP A 164 6.88 7.28 36.48
N GLY A 165 6.94 6.39 35.51
CA GLY A 165 6.47 6.69 34.19
C GLY A 165 6.20 5.44 33.39
N TYR A 166 5.49 5.60 32.29
CA TYR A 166 5.32 4.53 31.32
C TYR A 166 5.36 5.08 29.91
N TYR A 167 5.78 4.22 28.99
CA TYR A 167 5.84 4.51 27.57
C TYR A 167 5.65 3.23 26.75
N GLN A 168 5.50 3.42 25.45
CA GLN A 168 5.25 2.37 24.50
C GLN A 168 6.36 2.33 23.44
N LEU A 169 6.90 1.13 23.17
CA LEU A 169 7.83 0.92 22.07
C LEU A 169 7.30 -0.11 21.07
N CYS A 170 7.53 0.14 19.79
CA CYS A 170 7.22 -0.82 18.75
C CYS A 170 8.26 -1.96 18.77
N SER A 171 7.80 -3.19 18.94
CA SER A 171 8.65 -4.38 18.85
C SER A 171 8.64 -4.97 17.43
N ASP A 172 7.49 -4.98 16.76
CA ASP A 172 7.36 -5.42 15.37
C ASP A 172 6.41 -4.48 14.63
N TYR A 173 6.93 -3.79 13.61
CA TYR A 173 6.16 -2.82 12.83
C TYR A 173 5.23 -3.50 11.81
N ILE A 174 5.53 -4.75 11.41
CA ILE A 174 4.73 -5.51 10.44
C ILE A 174 3.53 -6.12 11.13
N SER A 175 3.77 -6.84 12.23
CA SER A 175 2.70 -7.47 13.02
C SER A 175 2.06 -6.52 14.04
N ASN A 176 2.46 -5.25 14.03
CA ASN A 176 2.00 -4.22 14.96
C ASN A 176 2.17 -4.62 16.44
N LYS A 177 3.20 -5.42 16.76
CA LYS A 177 3.47 -5.86 18.13
C LYS A 177 4.20 -4.76 18.89
N VAL A 178 3.78 -4.60 20.13
CA VAL A 178 4.20 -3.51 20.99
C VAL A 178 4.75 -4.09 22.29
N SER A 179 5.81 -3.46 22.79
CA SER A 179 6.27 -3.63 24.16
C SER A 179 5.88 -2.40 24.98
N TYR A 180 5.37 -2.64 26.18
CA TYR A 180 5.00 -1.57 27.11
C TYR A 180 5.95 -1.63 28.29
N THR A 181 6.44 -0.47 28.70
CA THR A 181 7.38 -0.35 29.81
C THR A 181 6.84 0.64 30.82
N TRP A 182 6.75 0.19 32.06
CA TRP A 182 6.58 1.03 33.23
C TRP A 182 7.87 1.02 34.05
N PHE A 183 8.26 2.18 34.55
CA PHE A 183 9.39 2.35 35.44
C PHE A 183 8.97 3.12 36.68
N SER A 184 9.64 2.83 37.79
CA SER A 184 9.54 3.53 39.06
C SER A 184 10.94 3.69 39.61
N MET A 185 11.46 4.90 39.51
CA MET A 185 12.79 5.28 39.97
C MET A 185 12.68 5.84 41.39
N SER A 186 13.29 5.17 42.36
CA SER A 186 13.29 5.64 43.74
C SER A 186 14.16 6.90 43.88
N LEU A 187 13.63 7.91 44.58
CA LEU A 187 14.39 9.12 44.96
C LEU A 187 15.12 8.92 46.30
N GLN A 188 14.71 7.93 47.10
CA GLN A 188 15.28 7.66 48.42
C GLN A 188 16.46 6.69 48.31
N SER A 189 17.57 7.02 48.98
CA SER A 189 18.77 6.18 49.02
C SER A 189 18.48 4.83 49.67
N GLY A 190 18.85 3.74 49.00
CA GLY A 190 18.72 2.37 49.51
C GLY A 190 17.41 1.65 49.18
N LYS A 191 16.46 2.31 48.49
CA LYS A 191 15.22 1.68 48.02
C LYS A 191 15.31 1.20 46.57
N SER A 192 14.62 0.10 46.26
CA SER A 192 14.65 -0.54 44.94
C SER A 192 13.97 0.28 43.84
N SER A 193 14.62 0.42 42.69
CA SER A 193 13.97 0.91 41.46
C SER A 193 13.30 -0.25 40.72
N ASN A 194 12.03 -0.10 40.35
CA ASN A 194 11.22 -1.18 39.79
C ASN A 194 10.89 -0.90 38.32
N TYR A 195 10.96 -1.95 37.48
CA TYR A 195 10.54 -1.91 36.08
C TYR A 195 9.58 -3.05 35.78
N VAL A 196 8.56 -2.77 34.96
CA VAL A 196 7.65 -3.77 34.42
C VAL A 196 7.64 -3.63 32.90
N ILE A 197 8.12 -4.66 32.21
CA ILE A 197 8.23 -4.70 30.75
C ILE A 197 7.32 -5.80 30.22
N HIS A 198 6.21 -5.42 29.58
CA HIS A 198 5.32 -6.35 28.90
C HIS A 198 5.81 -6.61 27.47
N LYS A 199 5.83 -7.88 27.06
CA LYS A 199 6.29 -8.36 25.75
C LYS A 199 7.71 -7.87 25.42
N CYS A 200 8.62 -8.01 26.39
CA CYS A 200 10.02 -7.67 26.21
C CYS A 200 10.63 -8.49 25.07
N PRO A 201 11.40 -7.88 24.14
CA PRO A 201 12.16 -8.64 23.16
C PRO A 201 13.20 -9.56 23.83
N ASN A 202 13.29 -10.81 23.38
CA ASN A 202 14.21 -11.81 23.95
C ASN A 202 15.68 -11.38 23.90
N ILE A 203 16.08 -10.71 22.81
CA ILE A 203 17.45 -10.19 22.63
C ILE A 203 17.77 -9.17 23.74
N VAL A 204 16.80 -8.30 24.09
CA VAL A 204 17.00 -7.30 25.14
C VAL A 204 17.12 -7.96 26.51
N LYS A 205 16.25 -8.92 26.82
CA LYS A 205 16.33 -9.71 28.06
C LYS A 205 17.71 -10.37 28.20
N GLN A 206 18.20 -11.00 27.13
CA GLN A 206 19.53 -11.63 27.11
C GLN A 206 20.64 -10.61 27.36
N LEU A 207 20.64 -9.47 26.67
CA LEU A 207 21.65 -8.41 26.86
C LEU A 207 21.63 -7.83 28.28
N MET A 208 20.44 -7.68 28.89
CA MET A 208 20.31 -7.23 30.28
C MET A 208 20.88 -8.27 31.25
N VAL A 209 20.59 -9.56 31.06
CA VAL A 209 21.11 -10.65 31.88
C VAL A 209 22.63 -10.79 31.72
N GLU A 210 23.16 -10.65 30.51
CA GLU A 210 24.60 -10.63 30.24
C GLU A 210 25.28 -9.43 30.90
N CYS A 211 24.67 -8.25 30.86
CA CYS A 211 25.18 -7.07 31.55
C CYS A 211 25.17 -7.26 33.08
N ALA A 212 24.13 -7.89 33.62
CA ALA A 212 24.02 -8.19 35.04
C ALA A 212 25.10 -9.20 35.48
N LYS A 213 25.30 -10.29 34.73
CA LYS A 213 26.30 -11.34 35.04
C LYS A 213 27.74 -10.98 34.66
N GLY A 214 27.92 -9.83 34.00
CA GLY A 214 29.20 -9.34 33.54
C GLY A 214 30.13 -8.87 34.67
N PRO A 215 31.30 -8.30 34.32
CA PRO A 215 32.32 -7.91 35.30
C PRO A 215 31.86 -6.79 36.26
N ASN A 216 30.87 -5.98 35.85
CA ASN A 216 30.33 -4.85 36.63
C ASN A 216 28.79 -4.90 36.70
N PRO A 217 28.19 -5.73 37.59
CA PRO A 217 26.73 -5.86 37.74
C PRO A 217 26.04 -4.53 38.10
N LEU A 218 26.75 -3.66 38.82
CA LEU A 218 26.29 -2.32 39.20
C LEU A 218 26.11 -1.38 38.00
N SER A 219 26.56 -1.74 36.80
CA SER A 219 26.33 -0.91 35.60
C SER A 219 24.83 -0.78 35.27
N LEU A 220 24.02 -1.75 35.70
CA LEU A 220 22.57 -1.70 35.55
C LEU A 220 21.90 -0.79 36.57
N SER A 221 22.50 -0.54 37.74
CA SER A 221 21.90 0.30 38.80
C SER A 221 21.86 1.79 38.46
N ARG A 222 22.52 2.20 37.37
CA ARG A 222 22.45 3.55 36.83
C ARG A 222 21.01 3.88 36.41
N PRO A 223 20.48 5.06 36.79
CA PRO A 223 19.10 5.41 36.46
C PRO A 223 18.84 5.42 34.95
N PHE A 224 17.70 4.85 34.54
CA PHE A 224 17.20 4.81 33.16
C PHE A 224 18.04 4.02 32.14
N VAL A 225 19.00 3.20 32.60
CA VAL A 225 19.81 2.34 31.69
C VAL A 225 18.96 1.28 30.99
N ILE A 226 17.95 0.74 31.67
CA ILE A 226 17.02 -0.25 31.10
C ILE A 226 16.31 0.33 29.88
N ASP A 227 15.89 1.60 29.95
CA ASP A 227 15.24 2.30 28.85
C ASP A 227 16.20 2.50 27.67
N ALA A 228 17.49 2.80 27.94
CA ALA A 228 18.51 2.89 26.91
C ALA A 228 18.72 1.55 26.16
N PHE A 229 18.69 0.41 26.87
CA PHE A 229 18.76 -0.91 26.22
C PHE A 229 17.55 -1.16 25.31
N LEU A 230 16.33 -0.87 25.80
CA LEU A 230 15.10 -1.05 25.03
C LEU A 230 15.06 -0.16 23.78
N MET A 231 15.41 1.12 23.92
CA MET A 231 15.46 2.05 22.80
C MET A 231 16.57 1.71 21.80
N ASN A 232 17.74 1.27 22.27
CA ASN A 232 18.81 0.81 21.39
C ASN A 232 18.36 -0.38 20.52
N ASP A 233 17.73 -1.39 21.11
CA ASP A 233 17.20 -2.54 20.36
C ASP A 233 16.16 -2.11 19.33
N CYS A 234 15.24 -1.20 19.69
CA CYS A 234 14.24 -0.70 18.74
C CYS A 234 14.90 0.01 17.53
N VAL A 235 15.88 0.89 17.77
CA VAL A 235 16.61 1.60 16.70
C VAL A 235 17.43 0.63 15.84
N MET A 236 18.14 -0.32 16.46
CA MET A 236 18.94 -1.30 15.74
C MET A 236 18.07 -2.27 14.93
N ARG A 237 16.89 -2.63 15.45
CA ARG A 237 15.91 -3.43 14.71
C ARG A 237 15.42 -2.71 13.48
N MET A 238 15.02 -1.44 13.57
CA MET A 238 14.60 -0.68 12.38
C MET A 238 15.70 -0.61 11.33
N ASN A 239 16.97 -0.42 11.75
CA ASN A 239 18.08 -0.44 10.81
C ASN A 239 18.23 -1.80 10.10
N ARG A 240 18.05 -2.91 10.83
CA ARG A 240 18.11 -4.26 10.26
C ARG A 240 16.97 -4.51 9.29
N GLU A 241 15.74 -4.17 9.68
CA GLU A 241 14.53 -4.37 8.87
C GLU A 241 14.55 -3.55 7.58
N MET A 242 15.15 -2.35 7.62
CA MET A 242 15.35 -1.50 6.44
C MET A 242 16.18 -2.18 5.33
N MET A 243 17.05 -3.13 5.66
CA MET A 243 17.99 -3.72 4.70
C MET A 243 17.29 -4.45 3.54
N ASN A 244 16.25 -5.25 3.82
CA ASN A 244 15.60 -6.05 2.79
C ASN A 244 14.83 -5.19 1.77
N PRO A 245 13.95 -4.25 2.17
CA PRO A 245 13.24 -3.40 1.22
C PRO A 245 14.19 -2.47 0.47
N ARG A 246 15.28 -2.04 1.11
CA ARG A 246 16.34 -1.24 0.47
C ARG A 246 17.05 -2.00 -0.64
N GLN A 247 17.43 -3.25 -0.40
CA GLN A 247 18.03 -4.09 -1.44
C GLN A 247 17.08 -4.32 -2.61
N SER A 248 15.79 -4.55 -2.33
CA SER A 248 14.77 -4.69 -3.37
C SER A 248 14.61 -3.40 -4.20
N LEU A 249 14.59 -2.24 -3.56
CA LEU A 249 14.54 -0.95 -4.26
C LEU A 249 15.75 -0.76 -5.18
N ILE A 250 16.96 -1.01 -4.68
CA ILE A 250 18.20 -0.86 -5.47
C ILE A 250 18.18 -1.79 -6.70
N LYS A 251 17.72 -3.03 -6.55
CA LYS A 251 17.57 -3.97 -7.68
C LYS A 251 16.63 -3.41 -8.74
N ILE A 252 15.46 -2.90 -8.33
CA ILE A 252 14.46 -2.32 -9.25
C ILE A 252 15.03 -1.08 -9.96
N GLU A 253 15.74 -0.21 -9.24
CA GLU A 253 16.38 0.96 -9.83
C GLU A 253 17.42 0.55 -10.87
N GLN A 254 18.30 -0.41 -10.55
CA GLN A 254 19.35 -0.87 -11.47
C GLN A 254 18.81 -1.51 -12.75
N THR A 255 17.74 -2.32 -12.66
CA THR A 255 17.17 -2.99 -13.84
C THR A 255 16.60 -2.00 -14.86
N SER A 256 16.06 -0.85 -14.44
CA SER A 256 15.37 0.06 -15.37
C SER A 256 16.25 1.13 -16.02
N PHE A 257 17.47 1.38 -15.51
CA PHE A 257 18.41 2.28 -16.18
C PHE A 257 19.16 1.62 -17.36
N GLY A 258 19.13 0.28 -17.46
CA GLY A 258 19.96 -0.49 -18.38
C GLY A 258 19.47 -0.57 -19.83
N GLU A 259 18.16 -0.77 -20.07
CA GLU A 259 17.63 -0.98 -21.42
C GLU A 259 16.17 -0.52 -21.55
N PRO A 260 15.74 -0.02 -22.73
CA PRO A 260 14.34 0.21 -23.04
C PRO A 260 13.63 -1.15 -23.21
N MET A 261 13.38 -1.85 -22.10
CA MET A 261 12.73 -3.15 -22.13
C MET A 261 11.27 -3.04 -22.62
N GLN A 262 10.94 -3.95 -23.51
CA GLN A 262 9.61 -4.21 -24.02
C GLN A 262 8.79 -4.95 -22.94
N TYR A 263 8.60 -4.31 -21.78
CA TYR A 263 7.89 -4.87 -20.63
C TYR A 263 6.47 -5.31 -21.01
N GLU A 264 6.11 -6.55 -20.68
CA GLU A 264 4.72 -6.99 -20.65
C GLU A 264 3.97 -6.24 -19.54
N SER A 265 2.70 -5.88 -19.78
CA SER A 265 1.89 -5.10 -18.84
C SER A 265 1.79 -5.73 -17.44
N LYS A 266 1.88 -7.06 -17.33
CA LYS A 266 1.82 -7.79 -16.06
C LYS A 266 3.04 -7.55 -15.17
N GLU A 267 4.25 -7.60 -15.72
CA GLU A 267 5.49 -7.40 -14.97
C GLU A 267 5.63 -5.95 -14.47
N GLN A 268 5.18 -4.99 -15.28
CA GLN A 268 5.16 -3.58 -14.87
C GLN A 268 4.21 -3.34 -13.69
N ILE A 269 3.01 -3.91 -13.73
CA ILE A 269 2.04 -3.82 -12.62
C ILE A 269 2.60 -4.46 -11.35
N GLN A 270 3.28 -5.61 -11.47
CA GLN A 270 3.92 -6.26 -10.33
C GLN A 270 5.04 -5.39 -9.73
N THR A 271 5.86 -4.77 -10.59
CA THR A 271 6.93 -3.85 -10.17
C THR A 271 6.36 -2.65 -9.42
N ILE A 272 5.30 -2.02 -9.94
CA ILE A 272 4.62 -0.89 -9.27
C ILE A 272 4.04 -1.30 -7.92
N LYS A 273 3.37 -2.46 -7.84
CA LYS A 273 2.83 -2.99 -6.57
C LYS A 273 3.93 -3.24 -5.54
N LEU A 274 5.04 -3.85 -5.96
CA LEU A 274 6.19 -4.08 -5.11
C LEU A 274 6.77 -2.76 -4.60
N LEU A 275 6.89 -1.76 -5.47
CA LEU A 275 7.43 -0.44 -5.14
C LEU A 275 6.53 0.33 -4.16
N HIS A 276 5.20 0.22 -4.31
CA HIS A 276 4.25 0.73 -3.32
C HIS A 276 4.36 0.01 -1.97
N ASN A 277 4.54 -1.31 -1.95
CA ASN A 277 4.72 -2.04 -0.71
C ASN A 277 6.02 -1.62 0.00
N ILE A 278 7.13 -1.51 -0.74
CA ILE A 278 8.41 -1.02 -0.23
C ILE A 278 8.26 0.40 0.34
N GLY A 279 7.61 1.31 -0.40
CA GLY A 279 7.37 2.68 0.07
C GLY A 279 6.51 2.74 1.34
N ARG A 280 5.51 1.84 1.45
CA ARG A 280 4.69 1.69 2.66
C ARG A 280 5.53 1.20 3.84
N GLU A 281 6.35 0.17 3.65
CA GLU A 281 7.23 -0.37 4.71
C GLU A 281 8.22 0.67 5.23
N PHE A 282 8.86 1.44 4.33
CA PHE A 282 9.72 2.56 4.74
C PHE A 282 8.98 3.63 5.53
N ARG A 283 7.73 3.94 5.17
CA ARG A 283 6.92 4.90 5.91
C ARG A 283 6.58 4.38 7.30
N LEU A 284 6.15 3.13 7.43
CA LEU A 284 5.86 2.52 8.74
C LEU A 284 7.10 2.52 9.64
N MET A 285 8.28 2.14 9.11
CA MET A 285 9.54 2.20 9.87
C MET A 285 9.96 3.64 10.25
N LYS A 286 9.63 4.62 9.41
CA LYS A 286 9.89 6.04 9.70
C LYS A 286 8.99 6.53 10.83
N ASP A 287 7.71 6.19 10.79
CA ASP A 287 6.73 6.58 11.81
C ASP A 287 7.08 5.96 13.17
N THR A 288 7.54 4.70 13.19
CA THR A 288 8.01 4.06 14.44
C THR A 288 9.26 4.74 14.97
N LEU A 289 10.23 5.11 14.13
CA LEU A 289 11.42 5.85 14.57
C LEU A 289 11.07 7.21 15.14
N HIS A 290 10.12 7.94 14.56
CA HIS A 290 9.64 9.19 15.14
C HIS A 290 9.04 8.99 16.54
N SER A 291 8.20 7.97 16.72
CA SER A 291 7.65 7.64 18.06
C SER A 291 8.75 7.30 19.07
N VAL A 292 9.82 6.60 18.64
CA VAL A 292 10.97 6.30 19.52
C VAL A 292 11.74 7.58 19.85
N GLN A 293 11.92 8.50 18.90
CA GLN A 293 12.57 9.80 19.14
C GLN A 293 11.79 10.64 20.14
N ASP A 294 10.47 10.70 20.01
CA ASP A 294 9.60 11.39 20.96
C ASP A 294 9.72 10.78 22.38
N THR A 295 9.90 9.45 22.44
CA THR A 295 10.11 8.74 23.71
C THR A 295 11.51 9.00 24.29
N MET A 296 12.55 9.12 23.45
CA MET A 296 13.88 9.53 23.90
C MET A 296 13.85 10.96 24.47
N ASP A 297 13.16 11.89 23.82
CA ASP A 297 13.04 13.27 24.28
C ASP A 297 12.28 13.36 25.60
N TYR A 298 11.18 12.62 25.70
CA TYR A 298 10.48 12.39 26.96
C TYR A 298 11.41 11.84 28.06
N MET A 299 12.25 10.86 27.76
CA MET A 299 13.14 10.25 28.76
C MET A 299 14.25 11.22 29.22
N VAL A 300 14.77 12.05 28.32
CA VAL A 300 15.73 13.12 28.66
C VAL A 300 15.08 14.14 29.59
N ASP A 301 13.80 14.50 29.35
CA ASP A 301 13.06 15.38 30.25
C ASP A 301 12.87 14.75 31.63
N VAL A 302 12.50 13.47 31.70
CA VAL A 302 12.38 12.71 32.96
C VAL A 302 13.71 12.63 33.71
N GLN A 303 14.82 12.39 33.01
CA GLN A 303 16.17 12.41 33.60
C GLN A 303 16.51 13.77 34.22
N SER A 304 16.17 14.87 33.53
CA SER A 304 16.40 16.22 34.04
C SER A 304 15.58 16.50 35.30
N GLN A 305 14.33 16.04 35.36
CA GLN A 305 13.49 16.13 36.54
C GLN A 305 14.05 15.29 37.69
N HIS A 306 14.51 14.06 37.41
CA HIS A 306 15.14 13.21 38.40
C HIS A 306 16.38 13.86 39.01
N ALA A 307 17.26 14.43 38.19
CA ALA A 307 18.45 15.14 38.66
C ALA A 307 18.09 16.36 39.53
N GLY A 308 17.04 17.11 39.15
CA GLY A 308 16.54 18.25 39.93
C GLY A 308 15.94 17.85 41.28
N LEU A 309 15.34 16.66 41.39
CA LEU A 309 14.77 16.16 42.65
C LEU A 309 15.79 15.52 43.57
N THR A 310 16.80 14.83 43.03
CA THR A 310 17.85 14.16 43.81
C THR A 310 18.94 15.11 44.30
N SER A 311 19.24 16.18 43.55
CA SER A 311 20.23 17.20 43.95
C SER A 311 19.84 18.02 45.18
N SER A 312 18.58 17.96 45.62
CA SER A 312 18.12 18.66 46.82
C SER A 312 18.36 17.90 48.13
N GLU A 313 18.77 16.61 48.09
CA GLU A 313 18.81 15.75 49.29
C GLU A 313 20.16 15.06 49.59
N SER A 314 21.23 15.18 48.78
CA SER A 314 22.48 14.43 49.04
C SER A 314 23.67 15.28 49.53
N THR A 315 23.90 15.21 50.84
CA THR A 315 25.24 15.25 51.44
C THR A 315 25.89 13.86 51.30
N GLY A 316 26.87 13.69 50.41
CA GLY A 316 28.00 12.77 50.66
C GLY A 316 28.05 11.37 50.03
N THR A 317 27.14 10.93 49.16
CA THR A 317 27.28 9.61 48.50
C THR A 317 27.37 9.76 46.98
N GLU A 318 28.37 9.11 46.37
CA GLU A 318 28.75 9.20 44.96
C GLU A 318 27.55 9.22 44.01
N ILE A 319 27.47 10.28 43.20
CA ILE A 319 26.45 10.46 42.16
C ILE A 319 26.61 9.27 41.19
N PRO A 320 25.61 8.37 41.04
CA PRO A 320 25.66 7.36 40.01
C PRO A 320 25.80 8.06 38.66
N ASP A 321 26.70 7.58 37.81
CA ASP A 321 27.10 8.16 36.51
C ASP A 321 25.89 8.38 35.57
N MET A 322 25.17 9.49 35.80
CA MET A 322 24.01 9.94 35.04
C MET A 322 24.41 10.52 33.69
N ASP A 323 25.61 11.08 33.61
CA ASP A 323 26.14 11.69 32.40
C ASP A 323 26.35 10.63 31.31
N SER A 324 26.81 9.41 31.66
CA SER A 324 26.96 8.31 30.70
C SER A 324 25.64 7.85 30.07
N VAL A 325 24.54 7.84 30.82
CA VAL A 325 23.22 7.43 30.26
C VAL A 325 22.67 8.52 29.35
N ARG A 326 22.85 9.80 29.72
CA ARG A 326 22.48 10.93 28.87
C ARG A 326 23.27 10.92 27.56
N GLU A 327 24.57 10.65 27.61
CA GLU A 327 25.41 10.46 26.42
C GLU A 327 24.94 9.28 25.55
N SER A 328 24.52 8.18 26.19
CA SER A 328 23.94 7.02 25.49
C SER A 328 22.67 7.42 24.73
N PHE A 329 21.75 8.16 25.35
CA PHE A 329 20.57 8.68 24.65
C PHE A 329 20.93 9.65 23.52
N ALA A 330 21.94 10.50 23.69
CA ALA A 330 22.40 11.40 22.62
C ALA A 330 22.94 10.63 21.40
N ILE A 331 23.71 9.57 21.63
CA ILE A 331 24.18 8.67 20.56
C ILE A 331 23.00 7.98 19.88
N LEU A 332 22.06 7.45 20.65
CA LEU A 332 20.87 6.77 20.11
C LEU A 332 19.99 7.72 19.31
N LYS A 333 19.78 8.94 19.78
CA LYS A 333 19.05 9.99 19.06
C LYS A 333 19.73 10.35 17.74
N SER A 334 21.06 10.47 17.75
CA SER A 334 21.84 10.70 16.53
C SER A 334 21.68 9.56 15.52
N LYS A 335 21.75 8.30 15.97
CA LYS A 335 21.50 7.11 15.12
C LYS A 335 20.08 7.09 14.57
N ALA A 336 19.07 7.32 15.40
CA ALA A 336 17.67 7.38 14.98
C ALA A 336 17.45 8.47 13.92
N ASN A 337 17.99 9.68 14.15
CA ASN A 337 17.93 10.77 13.18
C ASN A 337 18.56 10.43 11.84
N TRP A 338 19.71 9.73 11.84
CA TRP A 338 20.36 9.28 10.63
C TRP A 338 19.47 8.28 9.85
N ILE A 339 18.89 7.29 10.53
CA ILE A 339 18.01 6.29 9.88
C ILE A 339 16.73 6.97 9.36
N THR A 340 16.13 7.89 10.11
CA THR A 340 14.94 8.64 9.67
C THR A 340 15.21 9.44 8.40
N ARG A 341 16.39 10.07 8.28
CA ARG A 341 16.82 10.78 7.07
C ARG A 341 17.01 9.81 5.90
N GLU A 342 17.65 8.67 6.12
CA GLU A 342 17.82 7.66 5.08
C GLU A 342 16.47 7.12 4.60
N LEU A 343 15.56 6.78 5.51
CA LEU A 343 14.20 6.35 5.17
C LEU A 343 13.44 7.42 4.40
N SER A 344 13.59 8.70 4.74
CA SER A 344 12.96 9.78 3.97
C SER A 344 13.46 9.80 2.51
N SER A 345 14.77 9.67 2.31
CA SER A 345 15.35 9.58 0.97
C SER A 345 14.87 8.34 0.21
N LEU A 346 14.75 7.19 0.87
CA LEU A 346 14.27 5.95 0.25
C LEU A 346 12.78 6.02 -0.14
N VAL A 347 11.94 6.66 0.68
CA VAL A 347 10.53 6.93 0.35
C VAL A 347 10.43 7.85 -0.87
N ASP A 348 11.24 8.91 -0.92
CA ASP A 348 11.26 9.83 -2.05
C ASP A 348 11.73 9.15 -3.33
N ARG A 349 12.79 8.32 -3.25
CA ARG A 349 13.28 7.51 -4.37
C ARG A 349 12.24 6.54 -4.90
N ALA A 350 11.56 5.80 -4.00
CA ALA A 350 10.47 4.91 -4.39
C ALA A 350 9.34 5.70 -5.09
N SER A 351 8.97 6.88 -4.57
CA SER A 351 7.93 7.73 -5.14
C SER A 351 8.30 8.29 -6.52
N LEU A 352 9.55 8.73 -6.69
CA LEU A 352 10.09 9.17 -7.99
C LEU A 352 10.06 8.03 -9.01
N LYS A 353 10.45 6.83 -8.59
CA LYS A 353 10.46 5.66 -9.44
C LYS A 353 9.03 5.24 -9.85
N ILE A 354 8.06 5.30 -8.94
CA ILE A 354 6.64 5.10 -9.26
C ILE A 354 6.18 6.12 -10.31
N GLY A 355 6.49 7.40 -10.12
CA GLY A 355 6.13 8.46 -11.06
C GLY A 355 6.75 8.30 -12.45
N LEU A 356 8.00 7.84 -12.51
CA LEU A 356 8.68 7.51 -13.76
C LEU A 356 7.97 6.37 -14.51
N GLU A 357 7.63 5.28 -13.81
CA GLU A 357 6.92 4.14 -14.41
C GLU A 357 5.58 4.54 -15.00
N TYR A 358 4.80 5.35 -14.28
CA TYR A 358 3.53 5.89 -14.79
C TYR A 358 3.71 6.76 -16.03
N SER A 359 4.74 7.62 -16.03
CA SER A 359 5.01 8.51 -17.17
C SER A 359 5.42 7.71 -18.42
N LEU A 360 6.22 6.66 -18.25
CA LEU A 360 6.61 5.76 -19.33
C LEU A 360 5.42 4.93 -19.85
N ALA A 361 4.54 4.46 -18.96
CA ALA A 361 3.31 3.78 -19.34
C ALA A 361 2.40 4.68 -20.19
N ASN A 362 2.17 5.92 -19.74
CA ASN A 362 1.37 6.91 -20.47
C ASN A 362 1.98 7.24 -21.85
N GLN A 363 3.31 7.35 -21.94
CA GLN A 363 3.99 7.57 -23.22
C GLN A 363 3.81 6.39 -24.18
N ARG A 364 3.88 5.16 -23.67
CA ARG A 364 3.64 3.94 -24.46
C ARG A 364 2.19 3.88 -24.95
N ASP A 365 1.22 4.16 -24.09
CA ASP A 365 -0.20 4.19 -24.47
C ASP A 365 -0.49 5.26 -25.51
N SER A 366 0.13 6.44 -25.38
CA SER A 366 0.02 7.52 -26.37
C SER A 366 0.58 7.10 -27.74
N ARG A 367 1.73 6.42 -27.78
CA ARG A 367 2.28 5.87 -29.03
C ARG A 367 1.35 4.81 -29.65
N THR A 368 0.79 3.93 -28.83
CA THR A 368 -0.18 2.93 -29.29
C THR A 368 -1.43 3.59 -29.86
N GLN A 369 -1.95 4.63 -29.21
CA GLN A 369 -3.09 5.40 -29.72
C GLN A 369 -2.79 6.09 -31.05
N VAL A 370 -1.60 6.67 -31.21
CA VAL A 370 -1.16 7.23 -32.49
C VAL A 370 -1.09 6.14 -33.57
N ASN A 371 -0.54 4.97 -33.26
CA ASN A 371 -0.49 3.85 -34.20
C ASN A 371 -1.89 3.33 -34.59
N ILE A 372 -2.81 3.24 -33.62
CA ILE A 372 -4.22 2.90 -33.88
C ILE A 372 -4.86 3.96 -34.76
N ALA A 373 -4.62 5.24 -34.50
CA ALA A 373 -5.14 6.33 -35.32
C ALA A 373 -4.59 6.28 -36.76
N THR A 374 -3.30 5.97 -36.94
CA THR A 374 -2.71 5.79 -38.28
C THR A 374 -3.30 4.58 -39.01
N LEU A 375 -3.47 3.45 -38.33
CA LEU A 375 -4.10 2.26 -38.92
C LEU A 375 -5.56 2.52 -39.27
N THR A 376 -6.30 3.21 -38.40
CA THR A 376 -7.70 3.59 -38.65
C THR A 376 -7.80 4.54 -39.84
N LYS A 377 -6.86 5.48 -39.97
CA LYS A 377 -6.74 6.36 -41.14
C LYS A 377 -6.49 5.56 -42.42
N ASP A 378 -5.56 4.62 -42.40
CA ASP A 378 -5.25 3.78 -43.57
C ASP A 378 -6.44 2.89 -43.96
N ILE A 379 -7.14 2.29 -42.97
CA ILE A 379 -8.38 1.54 -43.19
C ILE A 379 -9.46 2.45 -43.81
N ALA A 380 -9.61 3.68 -43.32
CA ALA A 380 -10.56 4.64 -43.88
C ALA A 380 -10.22 5.01 -45.34
N PHE A 381 -8.94 5.20 -45.66
CA PHE A 381 -8.50 5.45 -47.04
C PHE A 381 -8.76 4.25 -47.94
N ALA A 382 -8.41 3.04 -47.51
CA ALA A 382 -8.68 1.82 -48.27
C ALA A 382 -10.18 1.59 -48.49
N SER A 383 -11.01 1.80 -47.46
CA SER A 383 -12.47 1.72 -47.55
C SER A 383 -13.05 2.78 -48.49
N GLN A 384 -12.48 3.98 -48.52
CA GLN A 384 -12.87 5.04 -49.46
C GLN A 384 -12.51 4.66 -50.91
N GLU A 385 -11.34 4.07 -51.15
CA GLU A 385 -10.94 3.58 -52.47
C GLU A 385 -11.87 2.45 -52.93
N ASP A 386 -12.18 1.49 -52.07
CA ASP A 386 -13.12 0.40 -52.37
C ASP A 386 -14.53 0.94 -52.69
N SER A 387 -15.00 1.92 -51.91
CA SER A 387 -16.26 2.64 -52.19
C SER A 387 -16.26 3.29 -53.57
N SER A 388 -15.13 3.80 -54.04
CA SER A 388 -15.01 4.41 -55.38
C SER A 388 -15.11 3.38 -56.50
N SER A 389 -14.53 2.18 -56.30
CA SER A 389 -14.67 1.04 -57.21
C SER A 389 -16.11 0.54 -57.26
N MET A 390 -16.78 0.45 -56.10
CA MET A 390 -18.20 0.09 -56.00
C MET A 390 -19.11 1.05 -56.76
N ILE A 391 -18.87 2.38 -56.66
CA ILE A 391 -19.61 3.39 -57.43
C ILE A 391 -19.41 3.19 -58.94
N THR A 392 -18.21 2.78 -59.37
CA THR A 392 -17.91 2.54 -60.78
C THR A 392 -18.66 1.33 -61.31
N MET A 393 -18.65 0.20 -60.59
CA MET A 393 -19.44 -0.98 -60.96
C MET A 393 -20.93 -0.67 -61.01
N ALA A 394 -21.46 0.07 -60.03
CA ALA A 394 -22.85 0.50 -60.03
C ALA A 394 -23.21 1.41 -61.23
N ALA A 395 -22.28 2.26 -61.67
CA ALA A 395 -22.50 3.07 -62.87
C ALA A 395 -22.56 2.20 -64.14
N VAL A 396 -21.71 1.15 -64.22
CA VAL A 396 -21.73 0.18 -65.32
C VAL A 396 -23.05 -0.61 -65.33
N THR A 397 -23.53 -1.06 -64.17
CA THR A 397 -24.83 -1.76 -64.10
C THR A 397 -25.99 -0.83 -64.47
N MET A 398 -25.99 0.43 -64.03
CA MET A 398 -26.99 1.43 -64.42
C MET A 398 -27.04 1.67 -65.93
N PHE A 399 -25.91 1.51 -66.64
CA PHE A 399 -25.85 1.62 -68.10
C PHE A 399 -26.48 0.41 -68.81
N PHE A 400 -26.18 -0.81 -68.34
CA PHE A 400 -26.66 -2.03 -69.00
C PHE A 400 -28.09 -2.43 -68.61
N LEU A 401 -28.52 -2.13 -67.39
CA LEU A 401 -29.82 -2.56 -66.84
C LEU A 401 -31.03 -2.14 -67.69
N PRO A 402 -31.12 -0.89 -68.22
CA PRO A 402 -32.24 -0.50 -69.07
C PRO A 402 -32.25 -1.25 -70.40
N GLY A 403 -31.07 -1.47 -71.00
CA GLY A 403 -30.93 -2.22 -72.25
C GLY A 403 -31.31 -3.70 -72.09
N THR A 404 -30.89 -4.33 -70.98
CA THR A 404 -31.28 -5.72 -70.68
C THR A 404 -32.77 -5.85 -70.39
N PHE A 405 -33.38 -4.89 -69.70
CA PHE A 405 -34.82 -4.91 -69.41
C PHE A 405 -35.66 -4.78 -70.69
N VAL A 406 -35.29 -3.82 -71.53
CA VAL A 406 -35.95 -3.62 -72.83
C VAL A 406 -35.74 -4.86 -73.72
N SER A 407 -34.53 -5.41 -73.78
CA SER A 407 -34.23 -6.66 -74.49
C SER A 407 -35.09 -7.84 -74.02
N ALA A 408 -35.29 -8.00 -72.70
CA ALA A 408 -36.14 -9.06 -72.15
C ALA A 408 -37.63 -8.88 -72.53
N ILE A 409 -38.16 -7.66 -72.46
CA ILE A 409 -39.54 -7.35 -72.88
C ILE A 409 -39.73 -7.66 -74.38
N PHE A 410 -38.80 -7.20 -75.22
CA PHE A 410 -38.84 -7.48 -76.64
C PHE A 410 -38.65 -8.97 -76.93
N SER A 411 -37.80 -9.69 -76.18
CA SER A 411 -37.65 -11.14 -76.30
C SER A 411 -38.93 -11.90 -76.00
N MET A 412 -39.83 -11.39 -75.14
CA MET A 412 -41.16 -11.99 -74.92
C MET A 412 -42.16 -11.59 -76.01
N ALA A 413 -42.07 -10.36 -76.54
CA ALA A 413 -43.00 -9.84 -77.55
C ALA A 413 -42.69 -10.24 -78.99
N PHE A 414 -41.44 -10.61 -79.31
CA PHE A 414 -41.01 -11.00 -80.67
C PHE A 414 -41.41 -12.43 -81.06
N PHE A 415 -41.93 -13.25 -80.14
CA PHE A 415 -42.45 -14.59 -80.42
C PHE A 415 -43.99 -14.63 -80.46
N SER A 416 -44.60 -13.88 -81.38
CA SER A 416 -45.91 -14.28 -81.90
C SER A 416 -45.70 -14.96 -83.26
N SER A 417 -45.47 -16.27 -83.24
CA SER A 417 -45.52 -17.10 -84.43
C SER A 417 -46.94 -17.09 -84.98
N SER A 418 -47.14 -16.43 -86.11
CA SER A 418 -48.29 -16.67 -86.96
C SER A 418 -47.82 -16.62 -88.41
N GLY A 419 -47.78 -17.81 -89.04
CA GLY A 419 -47.78 -17.96 -90.49
C GLY A 419 -46.47 -18.45 -91.11
N GLU A 420 -46.43 -19.76 -91.34
CA GLU A 420 -45.77 -20.52 -92.40
C GLU A 420 -44.57 -19.95 -93.21
N GLN A 421 -43.64 -20.88 -93.47
CA GLN A 421 -42.53 -20.82 -94.44
C GLN A 421 -41.28 -20.02 -94.01
N GLY A 422 -40.42 -20.69 -93.25
CA GLY A 422 -39.00 -20.90 -93.62
C GLY A 422 -38.11 -19.69 -93.89
N LYS A 423 -38.53 -18.47 -93.56
CA LYS A 423 -37.73 -17.25 -93.64
C LYS A 423 -37.73 -16.61 -92.27
N LEU A 424 -36.59 -16.66 -91.59
CA LEU A 424 -36.30 -15.81 -90.43
C LEU A 424 -36.23 -14.37 -90.92
N GLY A 425 -37.39 -13.72 -91.04
CA GLY A 425 -37.52 -12.31 -91.35
C GLY A 425 -37.33 -11.48 -90.08
N VAL A 426 -36.36 -10.57 -90.11
CA VAL A 426 -36.24 -9.52 -89.10
C VAL A 426 -37.53 -8.70 -89.12
N ALA A 427 -38.30 -8.70 -88.02
CA ALA A 427 -39.56 -7.94 -87.98
C ALA A 427 -39.26 -6.44 -88.19
N PRO A 428 -40.13 -5.69 -88.92
CA PRO A 428 -39.90 -4.29 -89.28
C PRO A 428 -39.82 -3.31 -88.08
N LEU A 429 -40.02 -3.78 -86.84
CA LEU A 429 -39.99 -2.98 -85.61
C LEU A 429 -38.61 -2.92 -84.91
N TRP A 430 -37.54 -3.36 -85.57
CA TRP A 430 -36.19 -3.32 -84.98
C TRP A 430 -35.75 -1.92 -84.51
N TRP A 431 -36.28 -0.86 -85.14
CA TRP A 431 -36.00 0.55 -84.78
C TRP A 431 -36.64 0.97 -83.44
N LEU A 432 -37.66 0.25 -82.96
CA LEU A 432 -38.32 0.55 -81.68
C LEU A 432 -37.38 0.24 -80.49
N PHE A 433 -36.48 -0.73 -80.65
CA PHE A 433 -35.48 -1.09 -79.64
C PHE A 433 -34.53 0.06 -79.29
N PRO A 434 -33.80 0.69 -80.24
CA PRO A 434 -32.97 1.85 -79.93
C PRO A 434 -33.82 3.09 -79.57
N ALA A 435 -35.00 3.26 -80.17
CA ALA A 435 -35.88 4.40 -79.89
C ALA A 435 -36.38 4.46 -78.43
N ILE A 436 -36.54 3.31 -77.76
CA ILE A 436 -36.95 3.25 -76.34
C ILE A 436 -35.74 3.15 -75.40
N THR A 437 -34.71 2.41 -75.78
CA THR A 437 -33.54 2.17 -74.91
C THR A 437 -32.72 3.44 -74.65
N ILE A 438 -32.52 4.27 -75.68
CA ILE A 438 -31.76 5.52 -75.58
C ILE A 438 -32.40 6.53 -74.60
N PRO A 439 -33.70 6.89 -74.69
CA PRO A 439 -34.30 7.81 -73.74
C PRO A 439 -34.38 7.24 -72.32
N LEU A 440 -34.58 5.93 -72.17
CA LEU A 440 -34.64 5.29 -70.86
C LEU A 440 -33.27 5.31 -70.15
N THR A 441 -32.18 5.05 -70.88
CA THR A 441 -30.82 5.19 -70.35
C THR A 441 -30.51 6.64 -69.97
N ILE A 442 -30.88 7.62 -70.80
CA ILE A 442 -30.73 9.05 -70.49
C ILE A 442 -31.47 9.42 -69.20
N LEU A 443 -32.72 8.95 -69.03
CA LEU A 443 -33.52 9.22 -67.83
C LEU A 443 -32.86 8.68 -66.55
N VAL A 444 -32.36 7.44 -66.57
CA VAL A 444 -31.66 6.82 -65.43
C VAL A 444 -30.42 7.62 -65.04
N PHE A 445 -29.61 8.06 -66.02
CA PHE A 445 -28.44 8.90 -65.76
C PHE A 445 -28.81 10.29 -65.23
N LEU A 446 -29.87 10.92 -65.74
CA LEU A 446 -30.34 12.23 -65.26
C LEU A 446 -30.77 12.16 -63.78
N VAL A 447 -31.54 11.12 -63.41
CA VAL A 447 -31.95 10.90 -62.01
C VAL A 447 -30.75 10.68 -61.10
N TRP A 448 -29.78 9.86 -61.53
CA TRP A 448 -28.56 9.61 -60.75
C TRP A 448 -27.70 10.86 -60.57
N ILE A 449 -27.48 11.64 -61.63
CA ILE A 449 -26.71 12.89 -61.59
C ILE A 449 -27.38 13.90 -60.66
N PHE A 450 -28.70 14.07 -60.79
CA PHE A 450 -29.48 14.98 -59.94
C PHE A 450 -29.38 14.57 -58.47
N TRP A 451 -29.57 13.28 -58.16
CA TRP A 451 -29.48 12.77 -56.79
C TRP A 451 -28.08 12.91 -56.21
N ARG A 452 -27.04 12.59 -56.98
CA ARG A 452 -25.64 12.72 -56.58
C ARG A 452 -25.28 14.18 -56.31
N ARG A 453 -25.69 15.10 -57.18
CA ARG A 453 -25.42 16.55 -57.03
C ARG A 453 -26.13 17.12 -55.81
N HIS A 454 -27.37 16.71 -55.56
CA HIS A 454 -28.14 17.15 -54.38
C HIS A 454 -27.50 16.66 -53.07
N ARG A 455 -27.09 15.38 -53.00
CA ARG A 455 -26.40 14.83 -51.81
C ARG A 455 -25.06 15.51 -51.54
N ASN A 456 -24.30 15.84 -52.59
CA ASN A 456 -23.02 16.54 -52.45
C ASN A 456 -23.18 17.97 -51.92
N ALA A 457 -24.20 18.70 -52.38
CA ALA A 457 -24.48 20.06 -51.91
C ALA A 457 -24.86 20.09 -50.41
N ILE A 458 -25.64 19.13 -49.95
CA ILE A 458 -26.03 19.01 -48.52
C ILE A 458 -24.81 18.70 -47.65
N LYS A 459 -23.93 17.78 -48.09
CA LYS A 459 -22.69 17.46 -47.37
C LYS A 459 -21.77 18.69 -47.23
N GLN A 460 -21.58 19.45 -48.31
CA GLN A 460 -20.73 20.65 -48.27
C GLN A 460 -21.28 21.73 -47.34
N LYS A 461 -22.59 21.95 -47.31
CA LYS A 461 -23.22 22.90 -46.38
C LYS A 461 -22.99 22.49 -44.92
N LYS A 462 -23.14 21.20 -44.62
CA LYS A 462 -22.94 20.66 -43.26
C LYS A 462 -21.47 20.76 -42.83
N LEU A 463 -20.53 20.48 -43.74
CA LEU A 463 -19.10 20.59 -43.47
C LEU A 463 -18.66 22.04 -43.23
N ARG A 464 -19.18 23.00 -44.02
CA ARG A 464 -18.96 24.45 -43.83
C ARG A 464 -19.54 24.97 -42.53
N ALA A 465 -20.70 24.46 -42.09
CA ALA A 465 -21.29 24.82 -40.81
C ALA A 465 -20.43 24.33 -39.63
N LEU A 466 -19.84 23.13 -39.72
CA LEU A 466 -18.94 22.58 -38.71
C LEU A 466 -17.61 23.34 -38.62
N THR A 467 -17.02 23.70 -39.77
CA THR A 467 -15.77 24.48 -39.81
C THR A 467 -15.94 25.94 -39.37
N ALA A 468 -17.16 26.49 -39.47
CA ALA A 468 -17.46 27.83 -38.95
C ALA A 468 -17.57 27.88 -37.42
N GLN A 469 -17.69 26.74 -36.74
CA GLN A 469 -17.90 26.66 -35.29
C GLN A 469 -16.60 26.49 -34.49
N ASP A 470 -15.51 26.04 -35.11
CA ASP A 470 -14.23 25.78 -34.43
C ASP A 470 -13.00 26.13 -35.32
N PRO A 471 -12.39 27.32 -35.15
CA PRO A 471 -11.41 27.86 -36.11
C PRO A 471 -10.04 27.17 -36.12
N GLU A 472 -9.64 26.44 -35.07
CA GLU A 472 -8.39 25.65 -35.06
C GLU A 472 -8.45 24.42 -35.98
N MET A 473 -9.65 23.90 -36.27
CA MET A 473 -9.87 22.77 -37.18
C MET A 473 -9.64 23.13 -38.67
N SER A 474 -9.57 24.42 -39.00
CA SER A 474 -9.44 24.92 -40.38
C SER A 474 -8.12 24.49 -41.05
N PHE A 475 -7.03 24.39 -40.30
CA PHE A 475 -5.70 24.08 -40.84
C PHE A 475 -5.52 22.59 -41.20
N GLU A 476 -6.07 21.68 -40.39
CA GLU A 476 -6.08 20.24 -40.68
C GLU A 476 -7.10 19.88 -41.77
N THR A 477 -8.24 20.58 -41.84
CA THR A 477 -9.25 20.33 -42.87
C THR A 477 -8.84 20.84 -44.25
N GLU A 478 -8.16 21.99 -44.36
CA GLU A 478 -7.60 22.45 -45.64
C GLU A 478 -6.50 21.52 -46.17
N SER A 479 -5.62 21.04 -45.30
CA SER A 479 -4.59 20.07 -45.69
C SER A 479 -5.23 18.74 -46.13
N ALA A 480 -6.14 18.15 -45.34
CA ALA A 480 -6.83 16.90 -45.71
C ALA A 480 -7.67 17.00 -47.00
N PHE A 481 -8.31 18.15 -47.26
CA PHE A 481 -9.13 18.38 -48.45
C PHE A 481 -8.27 18.58 -49.71
N SER A 482 -7.14 19.29 -49.61
CA SER A 482 -6.20 19.44 -50.74
C SER A 482 -5.55 18.11 -51.14
N TYR A 483 -5.23 17.22 -50.19
CA TYR A 483 -4.69 15.89 -50.50
C TYR A 483 -5.74 14.93 -51.12
N THR A 484 -6.99 14.97 -50.67
CA THR A 484 -8.06 14.09 -51.18
C THR A 484 -8.58 14.52 -52.55
N GLN A 485 -8.64 15.82 -52.85
CA GLN A 485 -9.18 16.31 -54.12
C GLN A 485 -8.17 16.28 -55.27
N THR A 486 -6.86 16.40 -55.00
CA THR A 486 -5.84 16.54 -56.05
C THR A 486 -5.43 15.21 -56.71
N ARG A 487 -5.64 14.05 -56.06
CA ARG A 487 -5.18 12.74 -56.61
C ARG A 487 -6.24 11.91 -57.34
N VAL A 488 -7.52 12.10 -57.04
CA VAL A 488 -8.61 11.33 -57.67
C VAL A 488 -8.95 11.85 -59.08
N SER A 489 -8.73 13.15 -59.36
CA SER A 489 -9.06 13.75 -60.65
C SER A 489 -8.06 13.43 -61.79
N ASN A 490 -6.78 13.19 -61.47
CA ASN A 490 -5.72 13.20 -62.50
C ASN A 490 -5.23 11.83 -62.98
N LYS A 491 -5.60 10.72 -62.32
CA LYS A 491 -5.21 9.36 -62.79
C LYS A 491 -6.18 8.75 -63.80
N TRP A 492 -7.48 9.04 -63.72
CA TRP A 492 -8.49 8.45 -64.62
C TRP A 492 -8.43 9.02 -66.04
N TYR A 493 -8.24 10.33 -66.21
CA TYR A 493 -8.15 10.96 -67.53
C TYR A 493 -6.92 10.53 -68.34
N ARG A 494 -5.78 10.22 -67.69
CA ARG A 494 -4.54 9.81 -68.40
C ARG A 494 -4.47 8.31 -68.73
N LYS A 495 -5.29 7.45 -68.09
CA LYS A 495 -5.26 5.99 -68.33
C LYS A 495 -6.31 5.53 -69.35
N ALA A 496 -7.47 6.20 -69.41
CA ALA A 496 -8.50 5.92 -70.42
C ALA A 496 -8.06 6.30 -71.85
N SER A 497 -7.21 7.32 -72.02
CA SER A 497 -6.72 7.72 -73.35
C SER A 497 -5.58 6.85 -73.92
N LYS A 498 -4.93 6.02 -73.09
CA LYS A 498 -3.82 5.15 -73.51
C LYS A 498 -4.20 3.68 -73.70
N GLY A 499 -5.36 3.25 -73.22
CA GLY A 499 -5.83 1.86 -73.33
C GLY A 499 -6.61 1.53 -74.61
N LEU A 500 -7.07 2.54 -75.36
CA LEU A 500 -8.01 2.33 -76.48
C LEU A 500 -7.34 2.05 -77.84
N PHE A 501 -6.01 1.92 -77.94
CA PHE A 501 -5.32 1.80 -79.24
C PHE A 501 -4.30 0.64 -79.39
N ARG A 502 -4.41 -0.43 -78.60
CA ARG A 502 -3.61 -1.66 -78.83
C ARG A 502 -4.42 -2.93 -78.61
N TRP A 503 -5.28 -3.25 -79.57
CA TRP A 503 -5.73 -4.62 -79.82
C TRP A 503 -4.93 -5.15 -81.02
N ARG A 504 -3.91 -5.97 -80.78
CA ARG A 504 -3.24 -6.76 -81.81
C ARG A 504 -3.07 -8.18 -81.29
N PHE A 505 -3.69 -9.13 -82.02
CA PHE A 505 -3.71 -10.56 -81.81
C PHE A 505 -2.35 -11.16 -81.45
N ARG A 506 -2.31 -12.08 -80.48
CA ARG A 506 -1.43 -13.25 -80.50
C ARG A 506 -2.11 -14.44 -79.83
N THR A 507 -2.18 -15.51 -80.58
CA THR A 507 -2.82 -16.80 -80.30
C THR A 507 -1.94 -17.70 -79.42
N ALA A 508 -2.65 -18.61 -78.76
CA ALA A 508 -2.31 -19.72 -77.86
C ALA A 508 -1.02 -20.54 -78.09
N SER A 509 -0.47 -21.03 -76.96
CA SER A 509 -0.18 -22.45 -76.61
C SER A 509 0.62 -22.46 -75.29
N ALA A 510 0.72 -23.48 -74.43
CA ALA A 510 -0.08 -24.62 -74.02
C ALA A 510 0.62 -25.23 -72.77
N GLN A 511 -0.17 -25.75 -71.82
CA GLN A 511 0.07 -26.93 -70.95
C GLN A 511 1.15 -27.00 -69.82
N ARG A 512 0.60 -27.35 -68.64
CA ARG A 512 0.94 -28.40 -67.65
C ARG A 512 2.00 -28.18 -66.55
N THR A 513 1.48 -28.31 -65.32
CA THR A 513 2.06 -28.61 -63.99
C THR A 513 2.61 -30.05 -63.89
N PRO A 514 3.00 -30.56 -62.71
CA PRO A 514 4.00 -30.11 -61.71
C PRO A 514 5.07 -31.21 -61.48
N SER A 515 6.12 -30.97 -60.69
CA SER A 515 6.92 -32.09 -60.13
C SER A 515 7.43 -31.78 -58.73
N ASP A 516 7.14 -32.73 -57.86
CA ASP A 516 7.57 -32.90 -56.48
C ASP A 516 9.08 -32.77 -56.28
N ASN A 517 9.48 -32.31 -55.09
CA ASN A 517 10.61 -32.92 -54.38
C ASN A 517 10.56 -32.53 -52.90
N GLU A 518 9.97 -33.44 -52.13
CA GLU A 518 10.19 -33.62 -50.71
C GLU A 518 11.36 -34.61 -50.57
N SER A 519 12.48 -34.21 -49.97
CA SER A 519 13.37 -35.13 -49.23
C SER A 519 14.48 -34.38 -48.48
N ASN A 520 14.23 -34.22 -47.18
CA ASN A 520 14.97 -34.87 -46.10
C ASN A 520 16.41 -34.46 -45.71
N PHE A 521 16.58 -34.47 -44.38
CA PHE A 521 17.76 -34.76 -43.57
C PHE A 521 18.78 -33.66 -43.19
N ASP A 522 18.61 -33.20 -41.95
CA ASP A 522 19.57 -33.02 -40.84
C ASP A 522 21.08 -33.01 -41.11
N LYS A 523 21.72 -31.99 -40.49
CA LYS A 523 22.98 -31.91 -39.70
C LYS A 523 23.64 -30.57 -40.07
N GLU A 524 23.91 -29.64 -39.15
CA GLU A 524 24.63 -29.71 -37.86
C GLU A 524 24.26 -28.51 -36.97
#